data_AF-Q25063-F1
#
_entry.id   AF-Q25063-F1
#
_cell.length_a   1.000
_cell.length_b   1.000
_cell.length_c   1.000
_cell.angle_alpha   90.00
_cell.angle_beta   90.00
_cell.angle_gamma   90.00
#
_symmetry.space_group_name_H-M   'P 1'
#
loop_
_entity.id
_entity.type
_entity.pdbx_description
1 polymer ?
#
loop_
_entity_poly.entity_id
_entity_poly.type
_entity_poly.pdbx_seq_one_letter_code
_entity_poly.pdbx_strand_id
1 'polypeptide(L)'
;MRSLVLLCVLMAVGCVAFDDVVVSRQEQSYVQRGMVNFLDEEMHKLVKRFRDMRWNLGPGFVFLLKKVNRERMMRYCMDYARYSKKILQLKHLPVNKKTLTKMGRFVGYRNYGVIRELYADVFRDVQGFRGPKMTAAMRKYSSKDPGTFPCKNEKRRG
;
A
#
# COMPACT_ATOMS: atom_id res chain seq x y z
N MET A 1 44.23 -6.58 -6.35
CA MET A 1 43.47 -6.09 -7.53
C MET A 1 42.41 -7.08 -8.04
N ARG A 2 42.68 -8.40 -8.15
CA ARG A 2 41.68 -9.40 -8.62
C ARG A 2 40.38 -9.46 -7.79
N SER A 3 40.45 -9.36 -6.47
CA SER A 3 39.26 -9.43 -5.60
C SER A 3 38.35 -8.20 -5.68
N LEU A 4 38.90 -7.03 -6.05
CA LEU A 4 38.15 -5.78 -6.20
C LEU A 4 37.29 -5.80 -7.46
N VAL A 5 37.82 -6.36 -8.55
CA VAL A 5 37.08 -6.55 -9.81
C VAL A 5 35.94 -7.54 -9.63
N LEU A 6 36.15 -8.64 -8.91
CA LEU A 6 35.10 -9.60 -8.56
C LEU A 6 33.97 -8.98 -7.74
N LEU A 7 34.30 -8.11 -6.79
CA LEU A 7 33.31 -7.36 -5.99
C LEU A 7 32.52 -6.36 -6.84
N CYS A 8 33.18 -5.63 -7.75
CA CYS A 8 32.52 -4.73 -8.69
C CYS A 8 31.59 -5.48 -9.65
N VAL A 9 31.99 -6.65 -10.15
CA VAL A 9 31.16 -7.49 -11.04
C VAL A 9 29.97 -8.05 -10.26
N LEU A 10 30.15 -8.52 -9.02
CA LEU A 10 29.05 -8.99 -8.18
C LEU A 10 28.05 -7.87 -7.85
N MET A 11 28.52 -6.66 -7.58
CA MET A 11 27.64 -5.49 -7.37
C MET A 11 26.92 -5.07 -8.65
N ALA A 12 27.59 -5.10 -9.81
CA ALA A 12 26.97 -4.79 -11.10
C ALA A 12 25.88 -5.80 -11.48
N VAL A 13 26.14 -7.10 -11.29
CA VAL A 13 25.16 -8.17 -11.50
C VAL A 13 23.98 -8.04 -10.54
N GLY A 14 24.25 -7.68 -9.27
CA GLY A 14 23.22 -7.37 -8.29
C GLY A 14 22.30 -6.22 -8.76
N CYS A 15 22.86 -5.13 -9.28
CA CYS A 15 22.09 -3.97 -9.75
C CYS A 15 21.18 -4.28 -10.95
N VAL A 16 21.63 -5.07 -11.93
CA VAL A 16 20.82 -5.40 -13.12
C VAL A 16 19.64 -6.32 -12.77
N ALA A 17 19.79 -7.15 -11.73
CA ALA A 17 18.76 -8.11 -11.35
C ALA A 17 17.53 -7.49 -10.65
N PHE A 18 17.52 -6.21 -10.22
CA PHE A 18 16.37 -5.67 -9.48
C PHE A 18 15.20 -5.22 -10.36
N ASP A 19 15.45 -4.86 -11.63
CA ASP A 19 14.46 -4.28 -12.55
C ASP A 19 14.00 -5.25 -13.67
N ASP A 20 14.34 -6.53 -13.57
CA ASP A 20 14.05 -7.58 -14.56
C ASP A 20 12.56 -7.94 -14.69
N VAL A 21 11.74 -7.65 -13.68
CA VAL A 21 10.33 -8.03 -13.67
C VAL A 21 9.43 -6.92 -14.21
N VAL A 22 8.80 -7.22 -15.36
CA VAL A 22 7.74 -6.40 -15.95
C VAL A 22 6.38 -6.81 -15.39
N VAL A 23 5.61 -5.82 -14.93
CA VAL A 23 4.26 -6.01 -14.38
C VAL A 23 3.24 -5.20 -15.18
N SER A 24 2.26 -5.88 -15.75
CA SER A 24 1.15 -5.26 -16.48
C SER A 24 0.26 -4.42 -15.56
N ARG A 25 -0.47 -3.47 -16.16
CA ARG A 25 -1.41 -2.62 -15.40
C ARG A 25 -2.46 -3.45 -14.64
N GLN A 26 -2.94 -4.53 -15.25
CA GLN A 26 -3.93 -5.42 -14.64
C GLN A 26 -3.37 -6.16 -13.42
N GLU A 27 -2.12 -6.66 -13.51
CA GLU A 27 -1.43 -7.30 -12.38
C GLU A 27 -1.19 -6.33 -11.24
N GLN A 28 -0.79 -5.08 -11.53
CA GLN A 28 -0.69 -4.01 -10.54
C GLN A 28 -2.03 -3.82 -9.82
N SER A 29 -3.14 -3.72 -10.55
CA SER A 29 -4.47 -3.52 -9.97
C SER A 29 -4.85 -4.62 -8.95
N TYR A 30 -4.42 -5.87 -9.15
CA TYR A 30 -4.65 -6.95 -8.18
C TYR A 30 -3.89 -6.73 -6.87
N VAL A 31 -2.63 -6.33 -6.96
CA VAL A 31 -1.79 -6.01 -5.79
C VAL A 31 -2.36 -4.78 -5.05
N GLN A 32 -2.74 -3.73 -5.80
CA GLN A 32 -3.36 -2.51 -5.24
C GLN A 32 -4.64 -2.83 -4.46
N ARG A 33 -5.56 -3.62 -5.06
CA ARG A 33 -6.79 -4.06 -4.39
C ARG A 33 -6.49 -4.91 -3.16
N GLY A 34 -5.58 -5.88 -3.27
CA GLY A 34 -5.19 -6.73 -2.14
C GLY A 34 -4.68 -5.92 -0.94
N MET A 35 -3.77 -4.97 -1.19
CA MET A 35 -3.19 -4.13 -0.15
C MET A 35 -4.24 -3.23 0.50
N VAL A 36 -4.99 -2.46 -0.30
CA VAL A 36 -5.99 -1.53 0.25
C VAL A 36 -7.13 -2.27 0.95
N ASN A 37 -7.59 -3.41 0.44
CA ASN A 37 -8.65 -4.19 1.10
C ASN A 37 -8.20 -4.69 2.48
N PHE A 38 -6.98 -5.22 2.59
CA PHE A 38 -6.43 -5.63 3.88
C PHE A 38 -6.35 -4.44 4.86
N LEU A 39 -5.80 -3.31 4.41
CA LEU A 39 -5.65 -2.14 5.26
C LEU A 39 -7.00 -1.52 5.66
N ASP A 40 -7.96 -1.45 4.72
CA ASP A 40 -9.31 -0.97 5.00
C ASP A 40 -10.03 -1.94 5.98
N GLU A 41 -9.88 -3.26 5.85
CA GLU A 41 -10.43 -4.23 6.83
C GLU A 41 -9.88 -4.00 8.24
N GLU A 42 -8.56 -3.88 8.40
CA GLU A 42 -7.93 -3.62 9.70
C GLU A 42 -8.29 -2.23 10.26
N MET A 43 -8.44 -1.23 9.39
CA MET A 43 -8.94 0.09 9.76
C MET A 43 -10.37 0.02 10.31
N HIS A 44 -11.27 -0.74 9.68
CA HIS A 44 -12.64 -0.88 10.18
C HIS A 44 -12.70 -1.54 11.57
N LYS A 45 -11.77 -2.45 11.89
CA LYS A 45 -11.65 -3.00 13.26
C LYS A 45 -11.27 -1.91 14.26
N LEU A 46 -10.36 -1.00 13.91
CA LEU A 46 -10.01 0.15 14.76
C LEU A 46 -11.21 1.10 14.94
N VAL A 47 -11.90 1.43 13.84
CA VAL A 47 -13.12 2.27 13.88
C VAL A 47 -14.20 1.64 14.74
N LYS A 48 -14.35 0.30 14.71
CA LYS A 48 -15.28 -0.42 15.56
C LYS A 48 -14.99 -0.21 17.05
N ARG A 49 -13.73 -0.19 17.48
CA ARG A 49 -13.37 0.09 18.89
C ARG A 49 -13.94 1.42 19.39
N PHE A 50 -13.89 2.45 18.56
CA PHE A 50 -14.48 3.76 18.87
C PHE A 50 -16.00 3.73 18.93
N ARG A 51 -16.63 3.02 17.98
CA ARG A 51 -18.09 2.78 17.99
C ARG A 51 -18.54 2.03 19.25
N ASP A 52 -17.79 1.01 19.67
CA ASP A 52 -18.10 0.18 20.84
C ASP A 52 -18.01 1.02 22.13
N MET A 53 -17.09 1.99 22.21
CA MET A 53 -17.01 2.98 23.29
C MET A 53 -18.08 4.09 23.22
N ARG A 54 -19.04 4.00 22.28
CA ARG A 54 -20.01 5.07 21.96
C ARG A 54 -19.39 6.40 21.55
N TRP A 55 -18.09 6.41 21.24
CA TRP A 55 -17.37 7.59 20.77
C TRP A 55 -17.14 7.52 19.26
N ASN A 56 -18.19 7.83 18.49
CA ASN A 56 -18.15 7.65 17.04
C ASN A 56 -17.12 8.57 16.36
N LEU A 57 -16.19 7.97 15.61
CA LEU A 57 -15.36 8.71 14.65
C LEU A 57 -16.24 9.27 13.54
N GLY A 58 -16.07 10.56 13.24
CA GLY A 58 -16.82 11.20 12.17
C GLY A 58 -16.49 10.60 10.79
N PRO A 59 -17.41 10.68 9.82
CA PRO A 59 -17.19 10.09 8.50
C PRO A 59 -16.01 10.73 7.74
N GLY A 60 -15.72 12.01 8.02
CA GLY A 60 -14.52 12.69 7.52
C GLY A 60 -13.22 12.12 8.09
N PHE A 61 -13.24 11.73 9.36
CA PHE A 61 -12.12 11.07 10.01
C PHE A 61 -11.84 9.72 9.36
N VAL A 62 -12.88 8.88 9.19
CA VAL A 62 -12.76 7.58 8.51
C VAL A 62 -12.26 7.74 7.08
N PHE A 63 -12.69 8.81 6.38
CA PHE A 63 -12.14 9.14 5.06
C PHE A 63 -10.63 9.40 5.10
N LEU A 64 -10.12 10.14 6.09
CA LEU A 64 -8.68 10.40 6.21
C LEU A 64 -7.89 9.11 6.43
N LEU A 65 -8.39 8.19 7.26
CA LEU A 65 -7.77 6.88 7.43
C LEU A 65 -7.74 6.07 6.12
N LYS A 66 -8.85 6.08 5.37
CA LYS A 66 -8.92 5.46 4.03
C LYS A 66 -7.98 6.12 3.02
N LYS A 67 -7.75 7.44 3.15
CA LYS A 67 -6.82 8.21 2.32
C LYS A 67 -5.38 7.78 2.59
N VAL A 68 -4.98 7.67 3.86
CA VAL A 68 -3.66 7.15 4.27
C VAL A 68 -3.38 5.77 3.67
N ASN A 69 -4.36 4.85 3.69
CA ASN A 69 -4.20 3.51 3.09
C ASN A 69 -3.89 3.58 1.59
N ARG A 70 -4.61 4.42 0.86
CA ARG A 70 -4.46 4.60 -0.59
C ARG A 70 -3.14 5.30 -0.92
N GLU A 71 -2.78 6.35 -0.19
CA GLU A 71 -1.52 7.09 -0.40
C GLU A 71 -0.30 6.21 -0.09
N ARG A 72 -0.34 5.44 0.99
CA ARG A 72 0.74 4.49 1.30
C ARG A 72 0.91 3.43 0.22
N MET A 73 -0.20 2.94 -0.34
CA MET A 73 -0.17 2.00 -1.47
C MET A 73 0.43 2.66 -2.72
N MET A 74 0.00 3.89 -3.06
CA MET A 74 0.49 4.61 -4.24
C MET A 74 1.99 4.91 -4.15
N ARG A 75 2.49 5.31 -2.96
CA ARG A 75 3.87 5.76 -2.74
C ARG A 75 4.95 4.83 -3.31
N TYR A 76 4.77 3.51 -3.13
CA TYR A 76 5.71 2.49 -3.61
C TYR A 76 5.00 1.43 -4.46
N CYS A 77 3.94 1.82 -5.17
CA CYS A 77 3.05 0.87 -5.85
C CYS A 77 3.79 -0.01 -6.87
N MET A 78 4.71 0.57 -7.65
CA MET A 78 5.44 -0.19 -8.67
C MET A 78 6.36 -1.22 -8.02
N ASP A 79 7.04 -0.86 -6.94
CA ASP A 79 7.89 -1.78 -6.19
C ASP A 79 7.06 -2.90 -5.58
N TYR A 80 5.93 -2.57 -4.94
CA TYR A 80 5.03 -3.59 -4.37
C TYR A 80 4.55 -4.57 -5.43
N ALA A 81 4.14 -4.08 -6.61
CA ALA A 81 3.67 -4.93 -7.68
C ALA A 81 4.80 -5.80 -8.26
N ARG A 82 5.97 -5.21 -8.51
CA ARG A 82 7.15 -5.89 -9.05
C ARG A 82 7.65 -6.99 -8.12
N TYR A 83 7.90 -6.66 -6.86
CA TYR A 83 8.39 -7.64 -5.89
C TYR A 83 7.34 -8.70 -5.57
N SER A 84 6.04 -8.36 -5.58
CA SER A 84 4.99 -9.36 -5.44
C SER A 84 5.03 -10.41 -6.55
N LYS A 85 5.14 -9.98 -7.82
CA LYS A 85 5.27 -10.90 -8.96
C LYS A 85 6.58 -11.68 -8.89
N LYS A 86 7.69 -11.01 -8.58
CA LYS A 86 9.02 -11.63 -8.47
C LYS A 86 9.06 -12.74 -7.43
N ILE A 87 8.50 -12.52 -6.24
CA ILE A 87 8.45 -13.54 -5.18
C ILE A 87 7.64 -14.76 -5.62
N LEU A 88 6.54 -14.57 -6.35
CA LEU A 88 5.76 -15.70 -6.90
C LEU A 88 6.59 -16.48 -7.93
N GLN A 89 7.30 -15.79 -8.83
CA GLN A 89 8.18 -16.43 -9.82
C GLN A 89 9.33 -17.21 -9.15
N LEU A 90 10.01 -16.60 -8.18
CA LEU A 90 11.10 -17.23 -7.41
C LEU A 90 10.63 -18.45 -6.61
N LYS A 91 9.37 -18.49 -6.20
CA LYS A 91 8.76 -19.63 -5.50
C LYS A 91 8.09 -20.64 -6.43
N HIS A 92 8.22 -20.46 -7.75
CA HIS A 92 7.54 -21.28 -8.76
C HIS A 92 6.01 -21.36 -8.56
N LEU A 93 5.42 -20.28 -8.04
CA LEU A 93 3.98 -20.16 -7.84
C LEU A 93 3.31 -19.49 -9.05
N PRO A 94 2.04 -19.83 -9.36
CA PRO A 94 1.36 -19.25 -10.49
C PRO A 94 1.14 -17.74 -10.30
N VAL A 95 1.41 -16.94 -11.33
CA VAL A 95 1.17 -15.50 -11.34
C VAL A 95 -0.21 -15.23 -11.93
N ASN A 96 -1.21 -15.04 -11.07
CA ASN A 96 -2.58 -14.78 -11.48
C ASN A 96 -3.30 -13.85 -10.49
N LYS A 97 -4.56 -13.52 -10.77
CA LYS A 97 -5.39 -12.65 -9.92
C LYS A 97 -5.38 -13.08 -8.45
N LYS A 98 -5.54 -14.37 -8.17
CA LYS A 98 -5.67 -14.90 -6.79
C LYS A 98 -4.36 -14.74 -6.02
N THR A 99 -3.23 -15.15 -6.59
CA THR A 99 -1.93 -15.08 -5.93
C THR A 99 -1.42 -13.64 -5.79
N LEU A 100 -1.58 -12.81 -6.81
CA LEU A 100 -1.22 -11.38 -6.74
C LEU A 100 -2.06 -10.61 -5.73
N THR A 101 -3.37 -10.90 -5.63
CA THR A 101 -4.21 -10.30 -4.60
C THR A 101 -3.77 -10.72 -3.20
N LYS A 102 -3.41 -12.00 -3.00
CA LYS A 102 -2.83 -12.48 -1.74
C LYS A 102 -1.51 -11.77 -1.41
N MET A 103 -0.63 -11.60 -2.39
CA MET A 103 0.60 -10.83 -2.21
C MET A 103 0.32 -9.36 -1.85
N GLY A 104 -0.68 -8.73 -2.48
CA GLY A 104 -1.14 -7.40 -2.08
C GLY A 104 -1.59 -7.34 -0.62
N ARG A 105 -2.39 -8.30 -0.16
CA ARG A 105 -2.78 -8.39 1.27
C ARG A 105 -1.56 -8.56 2.18
N PHE A 106 -0.60 -9.40 1.78
CA PHE A 106 0.65 -9.58 2.52
C PHE A 106 1.47 -8.29 2.60
N VAL A 107 1.57 -7.53 1.51
CA VAL A 107 2.20 -6.19 1.51
C VAL A 107 1.47 -5.25 2.48
N GLY A 108 0.14 -5.27 2.49
CA GLY A 108 -0.68 -4.55 3.46
C GLY A 108 -0.32 -4.91 4.91
N TYR A 109 -0.23 -6.22 5.21
CA TYR A 109 0.19 -6.72 6.52
C TYR A 109 1.59 -6.22 6.91
N ARG A 110 2.57 -6.32 6.01
CA ARG A 110 3.93 -5.84 6.28
C ARG A 110 4.01 -4.32 6.50
N ASN A 111 3.10 -3.55 5.90
CA ASN A 111 3.02 -2.10 6.07
C ASN A 111 2.11 -1.67 7.24
N TYR A 112 1.49 -2.61 7.96
CA TYR A 112 0.50 -2.27 8.97
C TYR A 112 1.08 -1.40 10.10
N GLY A 113 2.31 -1.67 10.55
CA GLY A 113 2.98 -0.82 11.55
C GLY A 113 3.12 0.63 11.09
N VAL A 114 3.59 0.86 9.86
CA VAL A 114 3.71 2.22 9.28
C VAL A 114 2.34 2.89 9.15
N ILE A 115 1.31 2.15 8.76
CA ILE A 115 -0.06 2.67 8.66
C ILE A 115 -0.59 3.13 10.03
N ARG A 116 -0.26 2.40 11.10
CA ARG A 116 -0.68 2.77 12.46
C ARG A 116 -0.04 4.07 12.94
N GLU A 117 1.24 4.30 12.63
CA GLU A 117 1.91 5.58 12.89
C GLU A 117 1.25 6.72 12.11
N LEU A 118 0.99 6.51 10.81
CA LEU A 118 0.32 7.52 9.97
C LEU A 118 -1.11 7.80 10.43
N TYR A 119 -1.81 6.83 11.02
CA TYR A 119 -3.10 7.09 11.65
C TYR A 119 -2.98 7.95 12.90
N ALA A 120 -1.91 7.79 13.70
CA ALA A 120 -1.66 8.64 14.87
C ALA A 120 -1.49 10.11 14.45
N ASP A 121 -0.79 10.36 13.34
CA ASP A 121 -0.68 11.71 12.75
C ASP A 121 -2.06 12.28 12.40
N VAL A 122 -2.96 11.47 11.81
CA VAL A 122 -4.34 11.92 11.51
C VAL A 122 -5.08 12.35 12.79
N PHE A 123 -4.92 11.64 13.91
CA PHE A 123 -5.54 12.05 15.19
C PHE A 123 -5.01 13.40 15.66
N ARG A 124 -3.70 13.64 15.53
CA ARG A 124 -3.06 14.91 15.92
C ARG A 124 -3.49 16.06 15.00
N ASP A 125 -3.51 15.83 13.69
CA ASP A 125 -3.73 16.88 12.68
C ASP A 125 -5.14 17.46 12.70
N VAL A 126 -6.15 16.65 13.01
CA VAL A 126 -7.55 17.10 13.06
C VAL A 126 -8.00 17.53 14.47
N GLN A 127 -7.08 17.49 15.45
CA GLN A 127 -7.31 17.90 16.84
C GLN A 127 -8.63 17.36 17.43
N GLY A 128 -8.91 16.07 17.20
CA GLY A 128 -10.12 15.40 17.69
C GLY A 128 -10.57 14.21 16.85
N PHE A 129 -11.84 13.82 16.98
CA PHE A 129 -12.41 12.60 16.37
C PHE A 129 -13.44 12.87 15.26
N ARG A 130 -13.75 14.13 14.98
CA ARG A 130 -14.78 14.53 13.99
C ARG A 130 -14.26 14.46 12.56
N GLY A 131 -13.02 14.91 12.34
CA GLY A 131 -12.46 15.09 11.01
C GLY A 131 -13.19 16.18 10.19
N PRO A 132 -12.79 16.37 8.92
CA PRO A 132 -13.37 17.39 8.04
C PRO A 132 -14.82 17.05 7.61
N LYS A 133 -15.58 18.06 7.19
CA LYS A 133 -16.90 17.85 6.60
C LYS A 133 -16.79 17.06 5.29
N MET A 134 -17.55 15.97 5.17
CA MET A 134 -17.51 15.11 3.98
C MET A 134 -18.07 15.79 2.73
N THR A 135 -17.22 16.01 1.74
CA THR A 135 -17.61 16.53 0.41
C THR A 135 -17.96 15.41 -0.56
N ALA A 136 -18.61 15.75 -1.69
CA ALA A 136 -18.88 14.80 -2.77
C ALA A 136 -17.59 14.23 -3.38
N ALA A 137 -16.54 15.05 -3.51
CA ALA A 137 -15.23 14.62 -3.99
C ALA A 137 -14.59 13.57 -3.06
N MET A 138 -14.69 13.76 -1.74
CA MET A 138 -14.19 12.79 -0.76
C MET A 138 -14.95 11.47 -0.83
N ARG A 139 -16.28 11.50 -0.99
CA ARG A 139 -17.09 10.29 -1.20
C ARG A 139 -16.69 9.56 -2.49
N LYS A 140 -16.54 10.30 -3.59
CA LYS A 140 -16.09 9.74 -4.88
C LYS A 140 -14.71 9.08 -4.77
N TYR A 141 -13.78 9.71 -4.07
CA TYR A 141 -12.45 9.15 -3.81
C TYR A 141 -12.51 7.89 -2.94
N SER A 142 -13.31 7.91 -1.88
CA SER A 142 -13.49 6.79 -0.94
C SER A 142 -14.06 5.53 -1.62
N SER A 143 -14.96 5.74 -2.59
CA SER A 143 -15.61 4.67 -3.36
C SER A 143 -14.88 4.28 -4.65
N LYS A 144 -13.81 5.01 -5.02
CA LYS A 144 -12.99 4.68 -6.20
C LYS A 144 -12.33 3.31 -6.03
N ASP A 145 -12.42 2.46 -7.05
CA ASP A 145 -11.76 1.14 -7.06
C ASP A 145 -10.25 1.31 -6.81
N PRO A 146 -9.69 0.69 -5.75
CA PRO A 146 -8.26 0.72 -5.45
C PRO A 146 -7.37 0.36 -6.65
N GLY A 147 -7.82 -0.53 -7.54
CA GLY A 147 -7.07 -0.96 -8.72
C GLY A 147 -6.95 0.09 -9.83
N THR A 148 -7.61 1.25 -9.69
CA THR A 148 -7.60 2.34 -10.67
C THR A 148 -6.74 3.53 -10.24
N PHE A 149 -6.14 3.49 -9.05
CA PHE A 149 -5.22 4.52 -8.60
C PHE A 149 -3.89 4.46 -9.38
N PRO A 150 -3.22 5.61 -9.60
CA PRO A 150 -1.93 5.62 -10.28
C PRO A 150 -0.94 4.71 -9.54
N CYS A 151 -0.21 3.91 -10.31
CA CYS A 151 0.84 3.04 -9.80
C CYS A 151 2.16 3.51 -10.38
N LYS A 152 2.82 4.42 -9.67
CA LYS A 152 4.13 4.98 -9.99
C LYS A 152 4.85 5.19 -8.66
N ASN A 153 6.14 4.86 -8.57
CA ASN A 153 6.90 5.18 -7.36
C ASN A 153 7.03 6.71 -7.28
N GLU A 154 6.49 7.30 -6.23
CA GLU A 154 6.60 8.75 -6.02
C GLU A 154 8.07 9.08 -5.74
N LYS A 155 8.63 10.09 -6.43
CA LYS A 155 9.99 10.55 -6.16
C LYS A 155 10.08 10.92 -4.68
N ARG A 156 11.06 10.35 -3.95
CA ARG A 156 11.36 10.74 -2.57
C ARG A 156 11.58 12.25 -2.55
N ARG A 157 10.65 13.01 -1.96
CA ARG A 157 11.00 14.34 -1.44
C ARG A 157 11.82 14.03 -0.18
N GLY A 158 13.13 14.21 -0.32
CA GLY A 158 14.08 14.15 0.79
C GLY A 158 13.82 15.26 1.79
#